data_AF-A0A9N9ABR5-F1
#
_entry.id   AF-A0A9N9ABR5-F1
#
_cell.length_a   1.000
_cell.length_b   1.000
_cell.length_c   1.000
_cell.angle_alpha   90.00
_cell.angle_beta   90.00
_cell.angle_gamma   90.00
#
_symmetry.space_group_name_H-M   'P 1'
#
loop_
_entity.id
_entity.type
_entity.pdbx_description
1 polymer ?
#
loop_
_entity_poly.entity_id
_entity_poly.type
_entity_poly.pdbx_seq_one_letter_code
_entity_poly.pdbx_strand_id
1 'polypeptide(L)'
;ISIDKIRPKLYKRYEKKTDLNPWKNSETFESPQTEINLKLLDEITELKKENIKIKTENAELKQNLDELKKELESKKNRKFQEKCILIAQVLLGEEPVVEYRSSFMEGLELDAFFRNNQIALEVQGAKHRLHHTSWYKDVKKLEDIVNRDQKKRCICQDNGIFLLEVWYDEKPEIVIPKRIQKFKDFLSSKIFEL
;
A
#
# COMPACT_ATOMS: atom_id res chain seq x y z
N ILE A 1 28.36 62.00 -40.63
CA ILE A 1 27.11 62.34 -41.35
C ILE A 1 26.02 61.42 -40.81
N SER A 2 24.92 61.96 -40.27
CA SER A 2 23.86 61.12 -39.68
C SER A 2 23.18 60.27 -40.76
N ILE A 3 22.95 59.00 -40.46
CA ILE A 3 22.25 58.03 -41.31
C ILE A 3 20.86 58.55 -41.70
N ASP A 4 20.23 59.35 -40.83
CA ASP A 4 18.91 59.95 -41.06
C ASP A 4 18.91 60.98 -42.20
N LYS A 5 20.07 61.58 -42.52
CA LYS A 5 20.20 62.50 -43.67
C LYS A 5 20.47 61.78 -44.99
N ILE A 6 21.02 60.55 -44.94
CA ILE A 6 21.41 59.78 -46.13
C ILE A 6 20.24 58.93 -46.62
N ARG A 7 19.50 58.30 -45.69
CA ARG A 7 18.43 57.34 -45.99
C ARG A 7 17.33 57.91 -46.92
N PRO A 8 16.79 59.12 -46.73
CA PRO A 8 15.74 59.66 -47.60
C PRO A 8 16.23 59.97 -49.02
N LYS A 9 17.53 60.29 -49.19
CA LYS A 9 18.12 60.63 -50.49
C LYS A 9 18.36 59.38 -51.34
N LEU A 10 18.80 58.28 -50.73
CA LEU A 10 18.95 56.99 -51.40
C LEU A 10 17.58 56.44 -51.82
N TYR A 11 16.57 56.58 -50.96
CA TYR A 11 15.19 56.20 -51.24
C TYR A 11 14.65 56.86 -52.51
N LYS A 12 14.69 58.21 -52.59
CA LYS A 12 14.21 58.95 -53.76
C LYS A 12 14.93 58.57 -55.06
N ARG A 13 16.22 58.20 -54.97
CA ARG A 13 16.98 57.75 -56.14
C ARG A 13 16.57 56.35 -56.60
N TYR A 14 16.27 55.45 -55.67
CA TYR A 14 15.84 54.10 -55.98
C TYR A 14 14.46 54.13 -56.66
N GLU A 15 13.48 54.79 -56.03
CA GLU A 15 12.10 54.89 -56.55
C GLU A 15 12.08 55.50 -57.96
N LYS A 16 12.87 56.56 -58.23
CA LYS A 16 12.99 57.15 -59.57
C LYS A 16 13.64 56.25 -60.62
N LYS A 17 14.46 55.28 -60.21
CA LYS A 17 15.22 54.44 -61.15
C LYS A 17 14.47 53.17 -61.51
N THR A 18 13.60 52.71 -60.62
CA THR A 18 12.92 51.42 -60.76
C THR A 18 11.41 51.56 -60.86
N ASP A 19 10.84 52.75 -60.62
CA ASP A 19 9.39 53.01 -60.45
C ASP A 19 8.71 52.08 -59.42
N LEU A 20 9.50 51.45 -58.54
CA LEU A 20 9.05 50.55 -57.50
C LEU A 20 9.21 51.24 -56.14
N ASN A 21 8.12 51.29 -55.37
CA ASN A 21 8.17 51.74 -53.98
C ASN A 21 8.67 50.58 -53.08
N PRO A 22 9.83 50.71 -52.41
CA PRO A 22 10.41 49.67 -51.56
C PRO A 22 9.52 49.20 -50.40
N TRP A 23 8.55 50.00 -49.97
CA TRP A 23 7.66 49.71 -48.85
C TRP A 23 6.26 49.24 -49.30
N LYS A 24 6.00 49.15 -50.61
CA LYS A 24 4.70 48.66 -51.12
C LYS A 24 4.45 47.17 -50.88
N ASN A 25 5.47 46.42 -50.44
CA ASN A 25 5.35 45.00 -50.12
C ASN A 25 5.18 44.72 -48.61
N SER A 26 4.81 45.72 -47.80
CA SER A 26 4.47 45.48 -46.39
C SER A 26 3.03 45.03 -46.17
N GLU A 27 2.27 44.71 -47.23
CA GLU A 27 1.03 43.96 -47.12
C GLU A 27 1.36 42.53 -46.67
N THR A 28 1.32 42.33 -45.36
CA THR A 28 1.05 41.07 -44.65
C THR A 28 1.32 39.80 -45.45
N PHE A 29 2.61 39.49 -45.67
CA PHE A 29 3.03 38.11 -45.90
C PHE A 29 2.88 37.37 -44.57
N GLU A 30 1.70 36.79 -44.32
CA GLU A 30 1.60 35.71 -43.34
C GLU A 30 2.51 34.59 -43.83
N SER A 31 3.68 34.45 -43.21
CA SER A 31 4.63 33.39 -43.57
C SER A 31 3.94 32.04 -43.38
N PRO A 32 4.10 31.06 -44.30
CA PRO A 32 3.63 29.69 -44.13
C PRO A 32 4.08 29.05 -42.79
N GLN A 33 5.17 29.54 -42.20
CA GLN A 33 5.62 29.13 -40.86
C GLN A 33 4.60 29.47 -39.76
N THR A 34 3.83 30.55 -39.88
CA THR A 34 2.88 31.01 -38.86
C THR A 34 1.68 30.07 -38.75
N GLU A 35 1.15 29.61 -39.89
CA GLU A 35 0.03 28.66 -39.93
C GLU A 35 0.44 27.26 -39.46
N ILE A 36 1.66 26.83 -39.81
CA ILE A 36 2.24 25.55 -39.34
C ILE A 36 2.45 25.59 -37.81
N ASN A 37 2.95 26.70 -37.28
CA ASN A 37 3.17 26.87 -35.84
C ASN A 37 1.84 26.86 -35.05
N LEU A 38 0.76 27.42 -35.60
CA LEU A 38 -0.57 27.37 -34.97
C LEU A 38 -1.13 25.94 -34.92
N LYS A 39 -1.03 25.19 -36.03
CA LYS A 39 -1.45 23.77 -36.06
C LYS A 39 -0.67 22.90 -35.07
N LEU A 40 0.65 23.10 -35.00
CA LEU A 40 1.52 22.45 -34.01
C LEU A 40 1.12 22.81 -32.57
N LEU A 41 0.75 24.06 -32.32
CA LEU A 41 0.34 24.51 -30.98
C LEU A 41 -0.98 23.85 -30.56
N ASP A 42 -1.95 23.75 -31.46
CA ASP A 42 -3.21 23.06 -31.21
C ASP A 42 -2.98 21.58 -30.90
N GLU A 43 -2.15 20.90 -31.68
CA GLU A 43 -1.80 19.48 -31.49
C GLU A 43 -1.05 19.25 -30.16
N ILE A 44 -0.11 20.12 -29.80
CA ILE A 44 0.55 20.10 -28.48
C ILE A 44 -0.46 20.30 -27.35
N THR A 45 -1.47 21.14 -27.56
CA THR A 45 -2.48 21.44 -26.53
C THR A 45 -3.42 20.26 -26.32
N GLU A 46 -3.85 19.58 -27.39
CA GLU A 46 -4.64 18.35 -27.29
C GLU A 46 -3.82 17.21 -26.66
N LEU A 47 -2.58 17.00 -27.08
CA LEU A 47 -1.69 15.99 -26.47
C LEU A 47 -1.46 16.26 -24.98
N LYS A 48 -1.40 17.52 -24.54
CA LYS A 48 -1.32 17.88 -23.12
C LYS A 48 -2.59 17.51 -22.36
N LYS A 49 -3.78 17.75 -22.94
CA LYS A 49 -5.06 17.36 -22.32
C LYS A 49 -5.15 15.84 -22.17
N GLU A 50 -4.80 15.10 -23.22
CA GLU A 50 -4.76 13.63 -23.18
C GLU A 50 -3.78 13.12 -22.13
N ASN A 51 -2.57 13.70 -22.04
CA ASN A 51 -1.59 13.33 -21.01
C ASN A 51 -2.09 13.59 -19.59
N ILE A 52 -2.82 14.68 -19.35
CA ILE A 52 -3.43 14.94 -18.04
C ILE A 52 -4.47 13.87 -17.73
N LYS A 53 -5.34 13.54 -18.68
CA LYS A 53 -6.37 12.49 -18.52
C LYS A 53 -5.73 11.14 -18.21
N ILE A 54 -4.74 10.71 -18.99
CA ILE A 54 -4.01 9.45 -18.79
C ILE A 54 -3.31 9.44 -17.42
N LYS A 55 -2.72 10.55 -16.97
CA LYS A 55 -2.09 10.64 -15.64
C LYS A 55 -3.10 10.46 -14.51
N THR A 56 -4.29 11.05 -14.64
CA THR A 56 -5.36 10.89 -13.66
C THR A 56 -5.86 9.45 -13.62
N GLU A 57 -6.17 8.86 -14.77
CA GLU A 57 -6.60 7.46 -14.88
C GLU A 57 -5.55 6.49 -14.31
N ASN A 58 -4.27 6.72 -14.59
CA ASN A 58 -3.18 5.92 -14.03
C ASN A 58 -3.09 6.04 -12.50
N ALA A 59 -3.35 7.21 -11.94
CA ALA A 59 -3.36 7.41 -10.49
C ALA A 59 -4.53 6.65 -9.84
N GLU A 60 -5.73 6.71 -10.45
CA GLU A 60 -6.92 5.98 -10.00
C GLU A 60 -6.72 4.47 -10.09
N LEU A 61 -6.21 3.96 -11.22
CA LEU A 61 -5.91 2.53 -11.40
C LEU A 61 -4.91 2.04 -10.37
N LYS A 62 -3.89 2.84 -10.04
CA LYS A 62 -2.91 2.49 -9.01
C LYS A 62 -3.54 2.39 -7.63
N GLN A 63 -4.44 3.32 -7.28
CA GLN A 63 -5.18 3.26 -6.02
C GLN A 63 -6.08 2.02 -5.95
N ASN A 64 -6.84 1.73 -7.00
CA ASN A 64 -7.71 0.56 -7.07
C ASN A 64 -6.92 -0.76 -6.95
N LEU A 65 -5.76 -0.83 -7.58
CA LEU A 65 -4.88 -2.01 -7.52
C LEU A 65 -4.33 -2.22 -6.10
N ASP A 66 -3.96 -1.15 -5.40
CA ASP A 66 -3.52 -1.22 -4.00
C ASP A 66 -4.66 -1.64 -3.05
N GLU A 67 -5.90 -1.23 -3.31
CA GLU A 67 -7.08 -1.65 -2.56
C GLU A 67 -7.40 -3.14 -2.79
N LEU A 68 -7.45 -3.58 -4.05
CA LEU A 68 -7.67 -4.99 -4.40
C LEU A 68 -6.60 -5.91 -3.81
N LYS A 69 -5.33 -5.46 -3.76
CA LYS A 69 -4.27 -6.21 -3.08
C LYS A 69 -4.53 -6.35 -1.59
N LYS A 70 -4.97 -5.29 -0.91
CA LYS A 70 -5.32 -5.33 0.52
C LYS A 70 -6.49 -6.28 0.79
N GLU A 71 -7.53 -6.25 -0.05
CA GLU A 71 -8.67 -7.16 0.05
C GLU A 71 -8.29 -8.63 -0.18
N LEU A 72 -7.44 -8.90 -1.17
CA LEU A 72 -6.98 -10.26 -1.45
C LEU A 72 -6.19 -10.82 -0.26
N GLU A 73 -5.34 -9.98 0.35
CA GLU A 73 -4.56 -10.37 1.52
C GLU A 73 -5.42 -10.60 2.76
N SER A 74 -6.42 -9.74 3.01
CA SER A 74 -7.35 -9.93 4.14
C SER A 74 -8.16 -11.21 4.00
N LYS A 75 -8.63 -11.55 2.79
CA LYS A 75 -9.33 -12.80 2.50
C LYS A 75 -8.45 -14.03 2.74
N LYS A 76 -7.17 -13.98 2.37
CA LYS A 76 -6.22 -15.08 2.64
C LYS A 76 -5.98 -15.26 4.14
N ASN A 77 -5.77 -14.17 4.87
CA ASN A 77 -5.53 -14.21 6.31
C ASN A 77 -6.73 -14.80 7.05
N ARG A 78 -7.96 -14.38 6.69
CA ARG A 78 -9.18 -14.93 7.27
C ARG A 78 -9.30 -16.44 7.04
N LYS A 79 -9.09 -16.91 5.80
CA LYS A 79 -9.12 -18.35 5.49
C LYS A 79 -8.06 -19.13 6.28
N PHE A 80 -6.88 -18.55 6.47
CA PHE A 80 -5.82 -19.17 7.26
C PHE A 80 -6.18 -19.25 8.75
N GLN A 81 -6.73 -18.18 9.31
CA GLN A 81 -7.23 -18.13 10.68
C GLN A 81 -8.33 -19.17 10.92
N GLU A 82 -9.35 -19.20 10.07
CA GLU A 82 -10.45 -20.18 10.13
C GLU A 82 -9.91 -21.61 10.09
N LYS A 83 -8.92 -21.89 9.24
CA LYS A 83 -8.25 -23.19 9.18
C LYS A 83 -7.51 -23.55 10.48
N CYS A 84 -6.81 -22.60 11.09
CA CYS A 84 -6.13 -22.82 12.37
C CYS A 84 -7.12 -23.15 13.49
N ILE A 85 -8.22 -22.40 13.55
CA ILE A 85 -9.30 -22.59 14.53
C ILE A 85 -9.89 -24.00 14.39
N LEU A 86 -10.23 -24.43 13.16
CA LEU A 86 -10.79 -25.76 12.90
C LEU A 86 -9.83 -26.88 13.32
N ILE A 87 -8.54 -26.76 13.03
CA ILE A 87 -7.54 -27.78 13.42
C ILE A 87 -7.45 -27.86 14.95
N ALA A 88 -7.39 -26.72 15.64
CA ALA A 88 -7.33 -26.69 17.10
C ALA A 88 -8.61 -27.27 17.72
N GLN A 89 -9.79 -26.91 17.21
CA GLN A 89 -11.09 -27.44 17.64
C GLN A 89 -11.14 -28.97 17.56
N VAL A 90 -10.72 -29.56 16.43
CA VAL A 90 -10.68 -31.02 16.26
C VAL A 90 -9.71 -31.68 17.23
N LEU A 91 -8.53 -31.11 17.44
CA LEU A 91 -7.50 -31.70 18.30
C LEU A 91 -7.79 -31.56 19.81
N LEU A 92 -8.52 -30.52 20.19
CA LEU A 92 -8.93 -30.25 21.56
C LEU A 92 -10.29 -30.85 21.91
N GLY A 93 -11.08 -31.24 20.91
CA GLY A 93 -12.44 -31.76 21.11
C GLY A 93 -13.37 -30.73 21.76
N GLU A 94 -13.10 -29.44 21.53
CA GLU A 94 -13.77 -28.31 22.18
C GLU A 94 -14.10 -27.22 21.17
N GLU A 95 -15.34 -26.70 21.23
CA GLU A 95 -15.75 -25.52 20.47
C GLU A 95 -15.10 -24.24 21.02
N PRO A 96 -14.41 -23.44 20.18
CA PRO A 96 -13.81 -22.19 20.62
C PRO A 96 -14.82 -21.06 20.75
N VAL A 97 -14.52 -20.11 21.64
CA VAL A 97 -15.06 -18.74 21.54
C VAL A 97 -14.16 -17.96 20.59
N VAL A 98 -14.65 -17.67 19.39
CA VAL A 98 -13.94 -16.89 18.36
C VAL A 98 -13.98 -15.39 18.71
N GLU A 99 -12.93 -14.65 18.36
CA GLU A 99 -12.78 -13.21 18.68
C GLU A 99 -13.00 -12.93 20.18
N TYR A 100 -12.30 -13.70 21.02
CA TYR A 100 -12.49 -13.68 22.46
C TYR A 100 -11.97 -12.38 23.08
N ARG A 101 -12.89 -11.61 23.68
CA ARG A 101 -12.62 -10.37 24.43
C ARG A 101 -13.17 -10.48 25.85
N SER A 102 -12.30 -10.81 26.80
CA SER A 102 -12.66 -10.82 28.22
C SER A 102 -12.33 -9.49 28.91
N SER A 103 -12.95 -9.23 30.07
CA SER A 103 -12.60 -8.08 30.91
C SER A 103 -11.12 -8.08 31.33
N PHE A 104 -10.57 -9.26 31.64
CA PHE A 104 -9.15 -9.41 31.99
C PHE A 104 -8.19 -9.22 30.80
N MET A 105 -8.70 -9.20 29.57
CA MET A 105 -7.87 -8.91 28.39
C MET A 105 -7.64 -7.41 28.19
N GLU A 106 -8.20 -6.55 29.04
CA GLU A 106 -7.96 -5.09 29.02
C GLU A 106 -8.22 -4.46 27.63
N GLY A 107 -9.26 -4.92 26.95
CA GLY A 107 -9.62 -4.47 25.59
C GLY A 107 -8.82 -5.13 24.46
N LEU A 108 -7.93 -6.08 24.75
CA LEU A 108 -7.31 -6.95 23.76
C LEU A 108 -8.25 -8.10 23.37
N GLU A 109 -8.05 -8.62 22.17
CA GLU A 109 -8.80 -9.74 21.58
C GLU A 109 -7.85 -10.88 21.27
N LEU A 110 -8.30 -12.12 21.47
CA LEU A 110 -7.66 -13.34 20.97
C LEU A 110 -8.49 -13.92 19.83
N ASP A 111 -7.86 -14.52 18.83
CA ASP A 111 -8.59 -15.05 17.67
C ASP A 111 -9.56 -16.18 18.04
N ALA A 112 -9.15 -17.05 18.96
CA ALA A 112 -10.02 -18.08 19.53
C ALA A 112 -9.58 -18.48 20.94
N PHE A 113 -10.54 -18.87 21.77
CA PHE A 113 -10.29 -19.35 23.14
C PHE A 113 -11.05 -20.64 23.45
N PHE A 114 -10.31 -21.65 23.89
CA PHE A 114 -10.78 -22.97 24.32
C PHE A 114 -10.78 -23.00 25.86
N ARG A 115 -11.94 -22.76 26.44
CA ARG A 115 -12.12 -22.49 27.87
C ARG A 115 -11.77 -23.68 28.75
N ASN A 116 -12.16 -24.89 28.36
CA ASN A 116 -11.93 -26.10 29.16
C ASN A 116 -10.46 -26.51 29.12
N ASN A 117 -9.82 -26.35 27.96
CA ASN A 117 -8.40 -26.65 27.81
C ASN A 117 -7.47 -25.52 28.31
N GLN A 118 -8.01 -24.34 28.64
CA GLN A 118 -7.24 -23.13 28.97
C GLN A 118 -6.20 -22.79 27.88
N ILE A 119 -6.61 -22.91 26.61
CA ILE A 119 -5.76 -22.61 25.45
C ILE A 119 -6.36 -21.44 24.67
N ALA A 120 -5.55 -20.43 24.40
CA ALA A 120 -5.85 -19.36 23.47
C ALA A 120 -5.10 -19.61 22.15
N LEU A 121 -5.73 -19.31 21.02
CA LEU A 121 -5.11 -19.34 19.70
C LEU A 121 -4.99 -17.92 19.16
N GLU A 122 -3.83 -17.59 18.62
CA GLU A 122 -3.53 -16.31 17.97
C GLU A 122 -2.78 -16.56 16.66
N VAL A 123 -3.27 -16.01 15.56
CA VAL A 123 -2.72 -16.14 14.22
C VAL A 123 -1.93 -14.88 13.90
N GLN A 124 -0.61 -15.03 13.84
CA GLN A 124 0.33 -13.95 13.60
C GLN A 124 0.44 -13.66 12.09
N GLY A 125 0.09 -12.43 11.70
CA GLY A 125 0.10 -12.01 10.30
C GLY A 125 1.51 -11.79 9.73
N ALA A 126 1.63 -11.79 8.40
CA ALA A 126 2.89 -11.57 7.67
C ALA A 126 3.66 -10.30 8.04
N LYS A 127 2.91 -9.28 8.43
CA LYS A 127 3.44 -7.98 8.83
C LYS A 127 4.14 -8.02 10.18
N HIS A 128 3.95 -9.07 10.99
CA HIS A 128 4.64 -9.20 12.28
C HIS A 128 6.03 -9.83 12.13
N ARG A 129 6.28 -10.66 11.10
CA ARG A 129 7.57 -11.37 10.95
C ARG A 129 8.66 -10.49 10.33
N LEU A 130 8.28 -9.56 9.46
CA LEU A 130 9.20 -8.68 8.72
C LEU A 130 9.55 -7.43 9.55
N HIS A 131 10.25 -7.63 10.67
CA HIS A 131 10.80 -6.56 11.52
C HIS A 131 11.87 -5.69 10.83
N HIS A 132 12.25 -5.99 9.58
CA HIS A 132 13.44 -5.42 8.93
C HIS A 132 13.25 -4.93 7.49
N THR A 133 12.03 -4.86 6.95
CA THR A 133 11.83 -4.38 5.57
C THR A 133 10.86 -3.20 5.52
N SER A 134 10.97 -2.40 4.45
CA SER A 134 10.39 -1.07 4.22
C SER A 134 8.85 -0.93 4.31
N TRP A 135 8.16 -1.88 4.94
CA TRP A 135 6.72 -1.91 5.17
C TRP A 135 6.26 -1.00 6.31
N TYR A 136 7.01 -0.90 7.40
CA TYR A 136 6.76 0.11 8.43
C TYR A 136 7.58 1.35 8.11
N LYS A 137 6.91 2.39 7.61
CA LYS A 137 7.51 3.73 7.51
C LYS A 137 7.74 4.38 8.88
N ASP A 138 7.19 3.79 9.95
CA ASP A 138 7.09 4.37 11.28
C ASP A 138 7.46 3.33 12.34
N VAL A 139 8.58 3.56 13.03
CA VAL A 139 9.11 2.70 14.09
C VAL A 139 8.14 2.59 15.27
N LYS A 140 7.37 3.65 15.54
CA LYS A 140 6.43 3.67 16.67
C LYS A 140 5.31 2.65 16.49
N LYS A 141 4.79 2.51 15.27
CA LYS A 141 3.76 1.51 14.96
C LYS A 141 4.25 0.08 15.14
N LEU A 142 5.53 -0.17 14.89
CA LEU A 142 6.13 -1.48 15.10
C LEU A 142 6.25 -1.78 16.60
N GLU A 143 6.74 -0.80 17.36
CA GLU A 143 6.86 -0.91 18.82
C GLU A 143 5.49 -1.13 19.49
N ASP A 144 4.45 -0.42 19.04
CA ASP A 144 3.08 -0.60 19.53
C ASP A 144 2.57 -2.04 19.31
N ILE A 145 2.88 -2.65 18.16
CA ILE A 145 2.49 -4.03 17.86
C ILE A 145 3.25 -5.01 18.75
N VAL A 146 4.56 -4.85 18.88
CA VAL A 146 5.40 -5.72 19.73
C VAL A 146 4.94 -5.65 21.18
N ASN A 147 4.69 -4.44 21.69
CA ASN A 147 4.20 -4.23 23.05
C ASN A 147 2.81 -4.86 23.24
N ARG A 148 1.92 -4.77 22.24
CA ARG A 148 0.59 -5.38 22.28
C ARG A 148 0.68 -6.91 22.33
N ASP A 149 1.51 -7.52 21.50
CA ASP A 149 1.69 -8.98 21.48
C ASP A 149 2.34 -9.49 22.76
N GLN A 150 3.33 -8.76 23.29
CA GLN A 150 3.94 -9.06 24.58
C GLN A 150 2.91 -8.97 25.71
N LYS A 151 2.06 -7.93 25.71
CA LYS A 151 0.98 -7.79 26.69
C LYS A 151 -0.02 -8.95 26.63
N LYS A 152 -0.41 -9.41 25.43
CA LYS A 152 -1.25 -10.62 25.28
C LYS A 152 -0.61 -11.85 25.92
N ARG A 153 0.69 -12.08 25.67
CA ARG A 153 1.45 -13.19 26.27
C ARG A 153 1.44 -13.13 27.79
N CYS A 154 1.76 -11.96 28.36
CA CYS A 154 1.77 -11.76 29.81
C CYS A 154 0.38 -12.03 30.41
N ILE A 155 -0.68 -11.43 29.87
CA ILE A 155 -2.04 -11.64 30.38
C ILE A 155 -2.45 -13.11 30.32
N CYS A 156 -2.16 -13.81 29.21
CA CYS A 156 -2.47 -15.24 29.12
C CYS A 156 -1.71 -16.04 30.18
N GLN A 157 -0.41 -15.79 30.31
CA GLN A 157 0.44 -16.48 31.29
C GLN A 157 -0.02 -16.25 32.74
N ASP A 158 -0.35 -15.01 33.09
CA ASP A 158 -0.79 -14.63 34.45
C ASP A 158 -2.15 -15.28 34.80
N ASN A 159 -2.96 -15.59 33.79
CA ASN A 159 -4.26 -16.26 33.96
C ASN A 159 -4.17 -17.78 33.75
N GLY A 160 -2.97 -18.36 33.62
CA GLY A 160 -2.79 -19.81 33.41
C GLY A 160 -3.25 -20.31 32.04
N ILE A 161 -3.38 -19.41 31.06
CA ILE A 161 -3.81 -19.71 29.69
C ILE A 161 -2.57 -19.98 28.84
N PHE A 162 -2.56 -21.12 28.15
CA PHE A 162 -1.53 -21.44 27.17
C PHE A 162 -1.84 -20.74 25.83
N LEU A 163 -1.00 -19.78 25.46
CA LEU A 163 -1.13 -19.06 24.19
C LEU A 163 -0.44 -19.83 23.05
N LEU A 164 -1.23 -20.29 22.09
CA LEU A 164 -0.82 -20.98 20.87
C LEU A 164 -0.71 -19.97 19.71
N GLU A 165 0.50 -19.56 19.36
CA GLU A 165 0.73 -18.56 18.30
C GLU A 165 1.08 -19.19 16.95
N VAL A 166 0.25 -19.10 15.93
CA VAL A 166 0.54 -19.69 14.60
C VAL A 166 0.87 -18.59 13.59
N TRP A 167 2.04 -18.67 12.95
CA TRP A 167 2.42 -17.73 11.91
C TRP A 167 1.75 -18.06 10.58
N TYR A 168 1.35 -17.03 9.82
CA TYR A 168 0.66 -17.18 8.53
C TYR A 168 1.39 -18.03 7.47
N ASP A 169 2.71 -18.17 7.59
CA ASP A 169 3.58 -18.92 6.68
C ASP A 169 3.98 -20.30 7.23
N GLU A 170 3.54 -20.63 8.45
CA GLU A 170 3.63 -21.97 8.99
C GLU A 170 2.56 -22.90 8.38
N LYS A 171 2.84 -24.20 8.43
CA LYS A 171 1.84 -25.24 8.09
C LYS A 171 1.04 -25.56 9.36
N PRO A 172 -0.21 -25.09 9.51
CA PRO A 172 -0.96 -25.26 10.75
C PRO A 172 -1.20 -26.73 11.11
N GLU A 173 -1.29 -27.62 10.11
CA GLU A 173 -1.44 -29.07 10.28
C GLU A 173 -0.23 -29.72 10.94
N ILE A 174 0.92 -29.05 10.97
CA ILE A 174 2.15 -29.54 11.61
C ILE A 174 2.36 -28.81 12.94
N VAL A 175 2.23 -27.48 12.91
CA VAL A 175 2.60 -26.63 14.03
C VAL A 175 1.60 -26.72 15.17
N ILE A 176 0.30 -26.73 14.89
CA ILE A 176 -0.73 -26.79 15.93
C ILE A 176 -0.67 -28.11 16.70
N PRO A 177 -0.71 -29.31 16.07
CA PRO A 177 -0.62 -30.56 16.81
C PRO A 177 0.66 -30.67 17.64
N LYS A 178 1.81 -30.26 17.07
CA LYS A 178 3.10 -30.32 17.76
C LYS A 178 3.12 -29.49 19.04
N ARG A 179 2.55 -28.28 18.99
CA ARG A 179 2.54 -27.37 20.15
C ARG A 179 1.51 -27.78 21.20
N ILE A 180 0.34 -28.26 20.78
CA ILE A 180 -0.66 -28.84 21.71
C ILE A 180 -0.08 -30.07 22.41
N GLN A 181 0.61 -30.96 21.69
CA GLN A 181 1.24 -32.13 22.30
C GLN A 181 2.29 -31.70 23.34
N LYS A 182 3.17 -30.76 22.99
CA LYS A 182 4.17 -30.22 23.92
C LYS A 182 3.53 -29.65 25.19
N PHE A 183 2.39 -28.97 25.07
CA PHE A 183 1.64 -28.47 26.23
C PHE A 183 1.09 -29.61 27.09
N LYS A 184 0.48 -30.63 26.47
CA LYS A 184 -0.02 -31.81 27.19
C LYS A 184 1.09 -32.55 27.92
N ASP A 185 2.27 -32.70 27.30
CA ASP A 185 3.45 -33.33 27.90
C ASP A 185 4.00 -32.52 29.10
N PHE A 186 3.91 -31.20 29.02
CA PHE A 186 4.29 -30.31 30.12
C PHE A 186 3.31 -30.41 31.31
N LEU A 187 2.01 -30.53 31.03
CA LEU A 187 1.02 -30.74 32.09
C LEU A 187 1.18 -32.11 32.75
N SER A 188 1.39 -33.16 31.96
CA SER A 188 1.54 -34.52 32.50
C SER A 188 2.78 -34.63 33.39
N SER A 189 3.92 -34.08 32.97
CA SER A 189 5.15 -34.07 33.79
C SER A 189 4.97 -33.36 35.14
N LYS A 190 4.25 -32.23 35.20
CA LYS A 190 3.93 -31.56 36.47
C LYS A 190 3.03 -32.36 37.40
N ILE A 191 2.13 -33.18 36.85
CA ILE A 191 1.23 -34.03 37.65
C ILE A 191 2.03 -35.17 38.31
N PHE A 192 3.09 -35.67 37.68
CA PHE A 192 3.95 -36.72 38.27
C PHE A 192 4.96 -36.19 39.31
N GLU A 193 5.08 -34.87 39.47
CA GLU A 193 5.94 -34.23 40.49
C GLU A 193 5.16 -33.84 41.78
N LEU A 194 3.84 -34.08 41.82
CA LEU A 194 2.94 -33.85 42.96
C LEU A 194 2.56 -35.16 43.65
#